data_AF-A0A432DK61-F1
#
_entry.id   AF-A0A432DK61-F1
#
_cell.length_a   1.000
_cell.length_b   1.000
_cell.length_c   1.000
_cell.angle_alpha   90.00
_cell.angle_beta   90.00
_cell.angle_gamma   90.00
#
_symmetry.space_group_name_H-M   'P 1'
#
loop_
_entity.id
_entity.type
_entity.pdbx_description
1 polymer ?
#
loop_
_entity_poly.entity_id
_entity_poly.type
_entity_poly.pdbx_seq_one_letter_code
_entity_poly.pdbx_strand_id
1 'polypeptide(L)'
;MNDDSKLDGVLSVDDLGYEGYGWKVYPFLEVVEIAGIAFAHYFQTGVMGRPASSAQAQLNKKHQSCIAGHQQGLQIATGFKANRSMITSIIAGSSYEHNEDYLGPQGNKHWRGFLMLHDSKEGSFDPMFVSLNYINQRYA
;
A
#
# COMPACT_ATOMS: atom_id res chain seq x y z
N MET A 1 -3.78 -15.53 12.18
CA MET A 1 -4.73 -15.59 11.07
C MET A 1 -5.08 -17.06 10.90
N ASN A 2 -6.35 -17.41 11.08
CA ASN A 2 -6.79 -18.77 10.83
C ASN A 2 -6.90 -18.94 9.32
N ASP A 3 -6.14 -19.90 8.80
CA ASP A 3 -6.17 -20.45 7.44
C ASP A 3 -7.49 -21.17 7.14
N ASP A 4 -8.63 -20.50 7.33
CA ASP A 4 -9.93 -21.06 6.96
C ASP A 4 -10.36 -20.42 5.64
N SER A 5 -9.64 -20.75 4.57
CA SER A 5 -9.87 -20.27 3.21
C SER A 5 -11.10 -20.96 2.59
N LYS A 6 -12.25 -20.90 3.28
CA LYS A 6 -13.51 -21.56 2.87
C LYS A 6 -14.01 -21.15 1.48
N LEU A 7 -13.46 -20.08 0.92
CA LEU A 7 -13.82 -19.52 -0.37
C LEU A 7 -12.74 -19.74 -1.44
N ASP A 8 -11.59 -20.31 -1.08
CA ASP A 8 -10.50 -20.58 -2.01
C ASP A 8 -10.93 -21.66 -3.01
N GLY A 9 -10.96 -21.30 -4.29
CA GLY A 9 -11.50 -22.14 -5.37
C GLY A 9 -13.03 -22.15 -5.52
N VAL A 10 -13.78 -21.42 -4.67
CA VAL A 10 -15.25 -21.26 -4.78
C VAL A 10 -15.63 -19.89 -5.35
N LEU A 11 -14.85 -18.86 -5.03
CA LEU A 11 -15.03 -17.50 -5.52
C LEU A 11 -13.69 -16.96 -6.03
N SER A 12 -13.67 -16.47 -7.26
CA SER A 12 -12.52 -15.75 -7.81
C SER A 12 -12.63 -14.24 -7.52
N VAL A 13 -11.53 -13.50 -7.71
CA VAL A 13 -11.56 -12.03 -7.65
C VAL A 13 -12.48 -11.46 -8.73
N ASP A 14 -12.59 -12.13 -9.87
CA ASP A 14 -13.42 -11.71 -11.01
C ASP A 14 -14.91 -11.76 -10.67
N ASP A 15 -15.31 -12.74 -9.86
CA ASP A 15 -16.69 -12.88 -9.37
C ASP A 15 -17.14 -11.72 -8.46
N LEU A 16 -16.20 -10.89 -7.97
CA LEU A 16 -16.51 -9.70 -7.16
C LEU A 16 -16.89 -8.49 -8.01
N GLY A 17 -16.78 -8.58 -9.34
CA GLY A 17 -17.25 -7.54 -10.27
C GLY A 17 -16.44 -6.24 -10.23
N TYR A 18 -15.25 -6.25 -9.64
CA TYR A 18 -14.40 -5.06 -9.48
C TYR A 18 -14.11 -4.36 -10.81
N GLU A 19 -13.87 -5.11 -11.88
CA GLU A 19 -13.65 -4.55 -13.21
C GLU A 19 -14.86 -3.75 -13.72
N GLY A 20 -16.08 -4.20 -13.44
CA GLY A 20 -17.32 -3.49 -13.80
C GLY A 20 -17.47 -2.15 -13.07
N TYR A 21 -16.84 -2.00 -11.91
CA TYR A 21 -16.74 -0.74 -11.17
C TYR A 21 -15.52 0.10 -11.57
N GLY A 22 -14.78 -0.31 -12.61
CA GLY A 22 -13.60 0.40 -13.12
C GLY A 22 -12.31 0.12 -12.36
N TRP A 23 -12.28 -0.86 -11.46
CA TRP A 23 -11.06 -1.25 -10.76
C TRP A 23 -10.22 -2.19 -11.60
N LYS A 24 -8.91 -1.96 -11.62
CA LYS A 24 -7.94 -2.92 -12.13
C LYS A 24 -7.30 -3.66 -10.96
N VAL A 25 -7.45 -4.97 -10.93
CA VAL A 25 -6.90 -5.81 -9.86
C VAL A 25 -5.57 -6.42 -10.30
N TYR A 26 -4.64 -6.53 -9.35
CA TYR A 26 -3.32 -7.09 -9.57
C TYR A 26 -3.03 -8.21 -8.56
N PRO A 27 -2.16 -9.18 -8.89
CA PRO A 27 -1.81 -10.25 -7.96
C PRO A 27 -1.15 -9.72 -6.68
N PHE A 28 -1.51 -10.32 -5.55
CA PHE A 28 -1.21 -9.80 -4.21
C PHE A 28 0.29 -9.53 -3.93
N LEU A 29 1.18 -10.45 -4.32
CA LEU A 29 2.62 -10.36 -4.04
C LEU A 29 3.46 -9.95 -5.25
N GLU A 30 2.86 -9.82 -6.44
CA GLU A 30 3.61 -9.44 -7.62
C GLU A 30 3.86 -7.94 -7.64
N VAL A 31 5.07 -7.57 -8.04
CA VAL A 31 5.42 -6.16 -8.20
C VAL A 31 4.87 -5.67 -9.53
N VAL A 32 4.04 -4.65 -9.45
CA VAL A 32 3.47 -3.97 -10.61
C VAL A 32 4.11 -2.60 -10.72
N GLU A 33 4.58 -2.25 -11.91
CA GLU A 33 5.13 -0.92 -12.18
C GLU A 33 4.13 -0.10 -13.00
N ILE A 34 3.73 1.06 -12.47
CA ILE A 34 2.84 2.01 -13.14
C ILE A 34 3.49 3.39 -13.06
N ALA A 35 3.65 4.04 -14.21
CA ALA A 35 4.30 5.36 -14.31
C ALA A 35 5.69 5.44 -13.63
N GLY A 36 6.45 4.34 -13.61
CA GLY A 36 7.76 4.26 -12.95
C GLY A 36 7.70 4.14 -11.42
N ILE A 37 6.53 3.86 -10.86
CA ILE A 37 6.29 3.62 -9.43
C ILE A 37 6.00 2.13 -9.24
N ALA A 38 6.70 1.49 -8.30
CA ALA A 38 6.46 0.09 -7.98
C ALA A 38 5.38 -0.07 -6.91
N PHE A 39 4.47 -1.00 -7.12
CA PHE A 39 3.39 -1.36 -6.20
C PHE A 39 3.48 -2.85 -5.87
N ALA A 40 3.30 -3.20 -4.60
CA ALA A 40 3.17 -4.57 -4.13
C ALA A 40 2.52 -4.56 -2.74
N HIS A 41 1.97 -5.68 -2.24
CA HIS A 41 1.52 -5.73 -0.85
C HIS A 41 2.66 -5.42 0.13
N TYR A 42 3.84 -6.02 -0.07
CA TYR A 42 5.08 -5.66 0.61
C TYR A 42 6.30 -5.79 -0.31
N PHE A 43 7.36 -5.05 0.02
CA PHE A 43 8.65 -5.20 -0.63
C PHE A 43 9.62 -5.96 0.27
N GLN A 44 10.28 -6.98 -0.27
CA GLN A 44 11.27 -7.74 0.48
C GLN A 44 12.60 -6.98 0.62
N THR A 45 13.28 -7.19 1.75
CA THR A 45 14.62 -6.68 2.07
C THR A 45 15.56 -7.82 2.48
N GLY A 46 16.81 -7.73 2.02
CA GLY A 46 17.84 -8.74 2.30
C GLY A 46 17.60 -10.08 1.58
N VAL A 47 18.53 -11.02 1.79
CA VAL A 47 18.53 -12.34 1.11
C VAL A 47 17.42 -13.25 1.66
N MET A 48 17.00 -13.05 2.91
CA MET A 48 15.97 -13.86 3.57
C MET A 48 14.53 -13.53 3.14
N GLY A 49 14.34 -12.60 2.19
CA GLY A 49 13.02 -12.29 1.65
C GLY A 49 12.03 -11.67 2.65
N ARG A 50 12.50 -11.03 3.73
CA ARG A 50 11.61 -10.47 4.76
C ARG A 50 10.99 -9.16 4.28
N PRO A 51 9.71 -8.88 4.56
CA PRO A 51 9.10 -7.58 4.29
C PRO A 51 9.93 -6.43 4.87
N ALA A 52 9.97 -5.29 4.17
CA ALA A 52 10.59 -4.08 4.67
C ALA A 52 9.92 -3.65 5.97
N SER A 53 10.73 -3.37 6.99
CA SER A 53 10.23 -2.97 8.31
C SER A 53 9.78 -1.50 8.37
N SER A 54 10.19 -0.68 7.41
CA SER A 54 9.83 0.74 7.32
C SER A 54 9.90 1.25 5.89
N ALA A 55 9.24 2.39 5.63
CA ALA A 55 9.33 3.07 4.34
C ALA A 55 10.78 3.45 3.98
N GLN A 56 11.62 3.79 4.96
CA GLN A 56 13.04 4.09 4.74
C GLN A 56 13.83 2.83 4.35
N ALA A 57 13.60 1.70 5.03
CA ALA A 57 14.24 0.44 4.68
C ALA A 57 13.84 -0.02 3.27
N GLN A 58 12.57 0.14 2.91
CA GLN A 58 12.06 -0.09 1.56
C GLN A 58 12.78 0.79 0.54
N LEU A 59 12.81 2.12 0.76
CA LEU A 59 13.47 3.07 -0.13
C LEU A 59 14.95 2.74 -0.34
N ASN A 60 15.67 2.46 0.74
CA ASN A 60 17.11 2.16 0.73
C ASN A 60 17.44 0.84 0.01
N LYS A 61 16.49 -0.09 -0.09
CA LYS A 61 16.70 -1.37 -0.76
C LYS A 61 16.20 -1.40 -2.19
N LYS A 62 15.21 -0.58 -2.53
CA LYS A 62 14.60 -0.57 -3.86
C LYS A 62 15.14 0.53 -4.76
N HIS A 63 15.68 1.62 -4.20
CA HIS A 63 16.27 2.74 -4.96
C HIS A 63 15.33 3.36 -6.01
N GLN A 64 14.02 3.18 -5.81
CA GLN A 64 12.95 3.70 -6.66
C GLN A 64 11.72 4.00 -5.80
N SER A 65 10.79 4.76 -6.36
CA SER A 65 9.51 5.02 -5.71
C SER A 65 8.71 3.73 -5.56
N CYS A 66 8.21 3.48 -4.35
CA CYS A 66 7.55 2.22 -4.00
C CYS A 66 6.35 2.49 -3.08
N ILE A 67 5.22 1.84 -3.32
CA ILE A 67 4.03 1.94 -2.46
C ILE A 67 3.61 0.54 -2.02
N ALA A 68 3.50 0.34 -0.71
CA ALA A 68 3.10 -0.92 -0.10
C ALA A 68 1.95 -0.78 0.90
N GLY A 69 1.21 -1.87 1.10
CA GLY A 69 0.07 -1.95 2.03
C GLY A 69 0.34 -2.80 3.28
N HIS A 70 1.57 -3.22 3.52
CA HIS A 70 1.90 -4.28 4.48
C HIS A 70 1.63 -3.94 5.96
N GLN A 71 1.97 -2.72 6.38
CA GLN A 71 1.97 -2.32 7.78
C GLN A 71 0.86 -1.31 8.04
N GLN A 72 0.21 -1.43 9.20
CA GLN A 72 -0.81 -0.49 9.62
C GLN A 72 -0.24 0.92 9.81
N GLY A 73 -1.09 1.92 9.60
CA GLY A 73 -0.74 3.32 9.65
C GLY A 73 -0.23 3.87 8.33
N LEU A 74 0.62 4.89 8.43
CA LEU A 74 1.18 5.62 7.30
C LEU A 74 2.65 5.92 7.58
N GLN A 75 3.53 5.49 6.69
CA GLN A 75 4.95 5.84 6.70
C GLN A 75 5.35 6.39 5.34
N ILE A 76 6.17 7.44 5.34
CA ILE A 76 6.66 8.09 4.12
C ILE A 76 8.16 8.30 4.28
N ALA A 77 8.93 7.95 3.27
CA ALA A 77 10.34 8.25 3.16
C ALA A 77 10.65 8.80 1.77
N THR A 78 11.45 9.85 1.70
CA THR A 78 11.88 10.47 0.45
C THR A 78 13.39 10.40 0.31
N GLY A 79 13.86 10.46 -0.92
CA GLY A 79 15.28 10.50 -1.24
C GLY A 79 15.49 11.00 -2.66
N PHE A 80 16.75 11.01 -3.09
CA PHE A 80 17.13 11.44 -4.43
C PHE A 80 18.00 10.37 -5.08
N LYS A 81 17.74 10.10 -6.36
CA LYS A 81 18.67 9.31 -7.19
C LYS A 81 19.91 10.15 -7.51
N ALA A 82 20.93 9.51 -8.10
CA ALA A 82 22.17 10.19 -8.50
C ALA A 82 21.93 11.37 -9.47
N ASN A 83 20.90 11.29 -10.32
CA ASN A 83 20.48 12.36 -11.23
C ASN A 83 19.61 13.44 -10.57
N ARG A 84 19.44 13.40 -9.24
CA ARG A 84 18.59 14.29 -8.43
C ARG A 84 17.09 14.20 -8.69
N SER A 85 16.59 13.19 -9.41
CA SER A 85 15.15 12.91 -9.41
C SER A 85 14.73 12.43 -8.02
N MET A 86 13.63 12.97 -7.50
CA MET A 86 13.07 12.53 -6.22
C MET A 86 12.54 11.09 -6.32
N ILE A 87 12.69 10.32 -5.26
CA ILE A 87 12.04 9.03 -5.05
C ILE A 87 11.27 9.04 -3.75
N THR A 88 10.09 8.46 -3.76
CA THR A 88 9.17 8.46 -2.62
C THR A 88 8.72 7.04 -2.34
N SER A 89 8.95 6.58 -1.11
CA SER A 89 8.49 5.29 -0.61
C SER A 89 7.40 5.49 0.42
N ILE A 90 6.26 4.82 0.24
CA ILE A 90 5.11 4.89 1.14
C ILE A 90 4.73 3.48 1.59
N ILE A 91 4.39 3.34 2.87
CA ILE A 91 3.68 2.18 3.40
C ILE A 91 2.36 2.69 4.01
N ALA A 92 1.23 2.22 3.49
CA ALA A 92 -0.12 2.63 3.88
C ALA A 92 -1.06 1.40 3.90
N GLY A 93 -1.15 0.73 5.05
CA GLY A 93 -1.82 -0.58 5.18
C GLY A 93 -3.10 -0.59 6.01
N SER A 94 -3.81 0.54 6.11
CA SER A 94 -4.94 0.69 7.04
C SER A 94 -6.21 1.25 6.39
N SER A 95 -6.66 0.63 5.29
CA SER A 95 -7.92 1.00 4.63
C SER A 95 -9.09 0.13 5.12
N TYR A 96 -9.39 0.23 6.42
CA TYR A 96 -10.50 -0.49 7.07
C TYR A 96 -11.03 0.29 8.27
N GLU A 97 -12.29 0.04 8.65
CA GLU A 97 -12.98 0.81 9.70
C GLU A 97 -13.02 0.13 11.07
N HIS A 98 -12.80 -1.19 11.11
CA HIS A 98 -12.82 -1.95 12.37
C HIS A 98 -11.51 -1.85 13.15
N ASN A 99 -11.53 -2.31 14.40
CA ASN A 99 -10.33 -2.56 15.18
C ASN A 99 -9.90 -4.00 14.98
N GLU A 100 -8.59 -4.21 14.89
CA GLU A 100 -7.98 -5.53 14.83
C GLU A 100 -7.67 -6.03 16.25
N ASP A 101 -8.18 -7.22 16.59
CA ASP A 101 -8.07 -7.77 17.94
C ASP A 101 -6.61 -7.96 18.38
N TYR A 102 -5.74 -8.38 17.46
CA TYR A 102 -4.32 -8.64 17.74
C TYR A 102 -3.50 -7.38 18.02
N LEU A 103 -3.98 -6.19 17.64
CA LEU A 103 -3.29 -4.93 17.88
C LEU A 103 -3.54 -4.37 19.29
N GLY A 104 -4.60 -4.82 19.94
CA GLY A 104 -5.02 -4.31 21.24
C GLY A 104 -5.30 -2.79 21.26
N PRO A 105 -5.48 -2.20 22.45
CA PRO A 105 -5.88 -0.79 22.58
C PRO A 105 -4.84 0.22 22.10
N GLN A 106 -3.55 -0.14 22.15
CA GLN A 106 -2.46 0.75 21.76
C GLN A 106 -2.21 0.69 20.24
N GLY A 107 -2.26 -0.50 19.64
CA GLY A 107 -1.96 -0.67 18.22
C GLY A 107 -3.09 -0.23 17.29
N ASN A 108 -4.35 -0.22 17.75
CA ASN A 108 -5.49 0.16 16.92
C ASN A 108 -5.60 1.65 16.61
N LYS A 109 -4.84 2.50 17.31
CA LYS A 109 -4.81 3.94 17.10
C LYS A 109 -3.74 4.31 16.06
N HIS A 110 -4.11 4.26 14.79
CA HIS A 110 -3.24 4.62 13.67
C HIS A 110 -4.03 5.32 12.55
N TRP A 111 -3.31 5.93 11.60
CA TRP A 111 -3.93 6.54 10.42
C TRP A 111 -4.69 5.50 9.59
N ARG A 112 -5.89 5.84 9.13
CA ARG A 112 -6.73 5.00 8.27
C ARG A 112 -7.17 5.76 7.03
N GLY A 113 -6.97 5.18 5.86
CA GLY A 113 -7.20 5.87 4.62
C GLY A 113 -6.68 5.16 3.38
N PHE A 114 -6.63 5.91 2.29
CA PHE A 114 -6.05 5.50 1.02
C PHE A 114 -5.27 6.66 0.40
N LEU A 115 -4.51 6.34 -0.64
CA LEU A 115 -3.68 7.28 -1.38
C LEU A 115 -4.32 7.58 -2.72
N MET A 116 -4.30 8.84 -3.11
CA MET A 116 -4.51 9.26 -4.49
C MET A 116 -3.23 9.89 -5.01
N LEU A 117 -2.74 9.42 -6.15
CA LEU A 117 -1.48 9.89 -6.72
C LEU A 117 -1.78 10.77 -7.92
N HIS A 118 -1.45 12.06 -7.80
CA HIS A 118 -1.57 13.01 -8.89
C HIS A 118 -0.24 13.11 -9.66
N ASP A 119 -0.32 13.56 -10.91
CA ASP A 119 0.84 13.88 -11.76
C ASP A 119 1.92 12.78 -11.79
N SER A 120 1.49 11.52 -11.83
CA SER A 120 2.37 10.36 -11.79
C SER A 120 3.13 10.20 -13.10
N LYS A 121 4.45 10.40 -13.06
CA LYS A 121 5.34 10.30 -14.21
C LYS A 121 6.78 9.95 -13.79
N GLU A 122 7.37 8.96 -14.45
CA GLU A 122 8.79 8.58 -14.29
C GLU A 122 9.20 8.34 -12.82
N GLY A 123 8.30 7.76 -12.03
CA GLY A 123 8.49 7.47 -10.61
C GLY A 123 8.25 8.66 -9.67
N SER A 124 7.95 9.84 -10.20
CA SER A 124 7.50 11.01 -9.43
C SER A 124 5.99 11.09 -9.41
N PHE A 125 5.42 11.63 -8.33
CA PHE A 125 3.99 11.83 -8.14
C PHE A 125 3.73 12.76 -6.95
N ASP A 126 2.54 13.35 -6.92
CA ASP A 126 2.05 14.16 -5.81
C ASP A 126 1.05 13.34 -4.98
N PRO A 127 1.42 12.92 -3.75
CA PRO A 127 0.53 12.11 -2.93
C PRO A 127 -0.54 12.97 -2.25
N MET A 128 -1.80 12.60 -2.43
CA MET A 128 -2.92 13.05 -1.62
C MET A 128 -3.34 11.93 -0.66
N PHE A 129 -3.23 12.20 0.64
CA PHE A 129 -3.66 11.30 1.70
C PHE A 129 -5.14 11.54 2.02
N VAL A 130 -5.99 10.55 1.76
CA VAL A 130 -7.42 10.64 2.04
C VAL A 130 -7.74 9.76 3.23
N SER A 131 -8.12 10.37 4.35
CA SER A 131 -8.53 9.60 5.54
C SER A 131 -9.96 9.07 5.39
N LEU A 132 -10.22 7.88 5.93
CA LEU A 132 -11.58 7.33 5.96
C LEU A 132 -12.52 8.21 6.79
N ASN A 133 -12.01 8.84 7.86
CA ASN A 133 -12.81 9.77 8.65
C ASN A 133 -13.32 10.95 7.81
N TYR A 134 -12.45 11.55 6.99
CA TYR A 134 -12.84 12.65 6.10
C TYR A 134 -13.86 12.19 5.04
N ILE A 135 -13.62 11.07 4.37
CA ILE A 135 -14.50 10.62 3.28
C ILE A 135 -15.89 10.27 3.83
N ASN A 136 -15.95 9.59 4.98
CA ASN A 136 -17.20 9.20 5.62
C ASN A 136 -17.99 10.44 6.07
N GLN A 137 -17.34 11.45 6.64
CA GLN A 137 -18.03 12.69 7.01
C GLN A 137 -18.53 13.48 5.80
N ARG A 138 -17.80 13.46 4.69
CA ARG A 138 -18.12 14.26 3.51
C ARG A 138 -19.25 13.66 2.66
N TYR A 139 -19.39 12.34 2.66
CA TYR A 139 -20.30 11.61 1.78
C TYR A 139 -21.33 10.75 2.52
N ALA A 140 -21.47 10.93 3.85
CA ALA A 140 -22.56 10.35 4.64
C ALA A 140 -23.92 10.98 4.34
#